data_AF-A0A085U0V7-F1
#
_entry.id   AF-A0A085U0V7-F1
#
_cell.length_a   1.000
_cell.length_b   1.000
_cell.length_c   1.000
_cell.angle_alpha   90.00
_cell.angle_beta   90.00
_cell.angle_gamma   90.00
#
_symmetry.space_group_name_H-M   'P 1'
#
loop_
_entity.id
_entity.type
_entity.pdbx_description
1 polymer ?
#
loop_
_entity_poly.entity_id
_entity_poly.type
_entity_poly.pdbx_seq_one_letter_code
_entity_poly.pdbx_strand_id
1 'polypeptide(L)'
;MGARAAQFASFCLLSIAIAGCVPAVGLGELQKEYPDRKLFRFQSSVAGGSVSYLCAPGSNGTETRKRARAAHAAYEAEIHSYGNTFAKELVGALAAGTHPQTATQTVNRESDAWARQAALKIENGFKCLPVSAPGVGIDG
;
A
#
# COMPACT_ATOMS: atom_id res chain seq x y z
N MET A 1 -15.82 10.35 -34.37
CA MET A 1 -15.58 11.81 -34.28
C MET A 1 -16.69 12.41 -33.42
N GLY A 2 -16.34 12.98 -32.28
CA GLY A 2 -17.31 13.50 -31.31
C GLY A 2 -16.60 13.87 -30.02
N ALA A 3 -15.95 15.04 -30.04
CA ALA A 3 -15.34 15.64 -28.86
C ALA A 3 -16.44 16.00 -27.84
N ARG A 4 -16.24 15.63 -26.57
CA ARG A 4 -16.87 16.32 -25.45
C ARG A 4 -15.81 16.61 -24.40
N ALA A 5 -15.72 17.91 -24.13
CA ALA A 5 -14.69 18.58 -23.38
C ALA A 5 -14.59 18.04 -21.94
N ALA A 6 -13.35 17.85 -21.51
CA ALA A 6 -13.01 17.61 -20.13
C ALA A 6 -13.12 18.93 -19.36
N GLN A 7 -14.04 19.00 -18.40
CA GLN A 7 -14.13 20.09 -17.46
C GLN A 7 -13.49 19.61 -16.15
N PHE A 8 -12.16 19.66 -16.12
CA PHE A 8 -11.38 19.45 -14.92
C PHE A 8 -11.48 20.74 -14.09
N ALA A 9 -12.15 20.66 -12.93
CA ALA A 9 -12.16 21.74 -11.96
C ALA A 9 -10.75 21.90 -11.39
N SER A 10 -10.04 22.87 -11.97
CA SER A 10 -8.77 23.39 -11.52
C SER A 10 -9.02 24.27 -10.29
N PHE A 11 -8.55 23.80 -9.13
CA PHE A 11 -8.25 24.65 -7.98
C PHE A 11 -6.88 24.25 -7.44
N CYS A 12 -5.85 24.46 -8.27
CA CYS A 12 -4.47 24.56 -7.82
C CYS A 12 -4.15 26.04 -7.67
N LEU A 13 -4.51 26.64 -6.53
CA LEU A 13 -4.05 27.98 -6.18
C LEU A 13 -2.58 27.92 -5.75
N LEU A 14 -1.72 28.24 -6.72
CA LEU A 14 -0.52 29.06 -6.61
C LEU A 14 0.33 28.92 -5.34
N SER A 15 1.39 28.11 -5.40
CA SER A 15 2.71 28.43 -4.81
C SER A 15 3.77 27.42 -5.29
N ILE A 16 4.88 27.97 -5.76
CA ILE A 16 5.99 27.32 -6.44
C ILE A 16 6.75 26.40 -5.47
N ALA A 17 6.67 25.08 -5.66
CA ALA A 17 7.70 24.12 -5.27
C ALA A 17 7.44 22.79 -6.00
N ILE A 18 8.49 22.22 -6.58
CA ILE A 18 8.47 20.97 -7.35
C ILE A 18 8.25 19.80 -6.39
N ALA A 19 7.04 19.63 -5.89
CA ALA A 19 6.58 18.37 -5.32
C ALA A 19 5.85 17.66 -6.45
N GLY A 20 6.45 16.60 -6.98
CA GLY A 20 5.77 15.75 -7.96
C GLY A 20 4.44 15.30 -7.37
N CYS A 21 3.33 15.80 -7.93
CA CYS A 21 2.02 15.21 -7.74
C CYS A 21 2.10 13.80 -8.30
N VAL A 22 2.51 12.83 -7.49
CA VAL A 22 2.27 11.42 -7.81
C VAL A 22 0.76 11.29 -7.75
N PRO A 23 0.05 11.05 -8.87
CA PRO A 23 -1.38 10.84 -8.81
C PRO A 23 -1.60 9.67 -7.86
N ALA A 24 -2.44 9.88 -6.85
CA ALA A 24 -2.94 8.83 -6.00
C ALA A 24 -3.71 7.87 -6.91
N VAL A 25 -3.02 6.87 -7.48
CA VAL A 25 -3.59 5.93 -8.44
C VAL A 25 -4.69 5.19 -7.70
N GLY A 26 -5.94 5.54 -7.97
CA GLY A 26 -7.08 4.91 -7.34
C GLY A 26 -7.13 3.44 -7.73
N LEU A 27 -7.76 2.60 -6.91
CA LEU A 27 -7.89 1.15 -7.21
C LEU A 27 -8.49 0.87 -8.59
N GLY A 28 -9.37 1.76 -9.08
CA GLY A 28 -9.96 1.65 -10.43
C GLY A 28 -9.01 2.01 -11.56
N GLU A 29 -7.98 2.83 -11.31
CA GLU A 29 -6.93 3.15 -12.28
C GLU A 29 -5.85 2.07 -12.28
N LEU A 30 -5.50 1.52 -11.12
CA LEU A 30 -4.66 0.32 -11.00
C LEU A 30 -5.24 -0.87 -11.77
N GLN A 31 -6.55 -1.09 -11.72
CA GLN A 31 -7.19 -2.17 -12.49
C GLN A 31 -7.10 -1.95 -14.01
N LYS A 32 -6.99 -0.70 -14.49
CA LYS A 32 -6.79 -0.40 -15.92
C LYS A 32 -5.34 -0.64 -16.35
N GLU A 33 -4.39 -0.36 -15.47
CA GLU A 33 -2.96 -0.58 -15.71
C GLU A 33 -2.58 -2.07 -15.68
N TYR A 34 -3.30 -2.87 -14.89
CA TYR A 34 -3.10 -4.33 -14.77
C TYR A 34 -4.37 -5.10 -15.21
N PRO A 35 -4.74 -5.06 -16.51
CA PRO A 35 -5.97 -5.68 -16.99
C PRO A 35 -5.94 -7.21 -16.96
N ASP A 36 -4.74 -7.80 -16.88
CA ASP A 36 -4.50 -9.23 -16.76
C ASP A 36 -4.69 -9.75 -15.33
N ARG A 37 -4.81 -8.86 -14.34
CA ARG A 37 -4.94 -9.22 -12.93
C ARG A 37 -6.34 -8.95 -12.39
N LYS A 38 -6.73 -9.72 -11.38
CA LYS A 38 -7.99 -9.53 -10.65
C LYS A 38 -7.73 -8.83 -9.33
N LEU A 39 -8.45 -7.73 -9.10
CA LEU A 39 -8.45 -7.02 -7.83
C LEU A 39 -9.33 -7.73 -6.78
N PHE A 40 -8.75 -7.98 -5.61
CA PHE A 40 -9.47 -8.43 -4.42
C PHE A 40 -9.21 -7.48 -3.27
N ARG A 41 -10.24 -7.13 -2.50
CA ARG A 41 -10.13 -6.25 -1.32
C ARG A 41 -10.54 -7.02 -0.07
N PHE A 42 -9.75 -6.88 0.99
CA PHE A 42 -10.01 -7.48 2.29
C PHE A 42 -9.89 -6.42 3.38
N GLN A 43 -10.70 -6.55 4.43
CA GLN A 43 -10.54 -5.75 5.63
C GLN A 43 -9.41 -6.33 6.47
N SER A 44 -8.51 -5.47 6.95
CA SER A 44 -7.40 -5.84 7.82
C SER A 44 -7.49 -5.06 9.10
N SER A 45 -7.60 -5.78 10.21
CA SER A 45 -7.52 -5.17 11.55
C SER A 45 -6.09 -4.78 11.89
N VAL A 46 -5.10 -5.56 11.40
CA VAL A 46 -3.67 -5.32 11.66
C VAL A 46 -3.16 -4.08 10.91
N ALA A 47 -3.60 -3.86 9.68
CA ALA A 47 -3.25 -2.67 8.89
C ALA A 47 -4.14 -1.45 9.20
N GLY A 48 -5.19 -1.59 10.03
CA GLY A 48 -6.10 -0.50 10.39
C GLY A 48 -7.01 -0.02 9.25
N GLY A 49 -7.36 -0.89 8.29
CA GLY A 49 -8.10 -0.48 7.10
C GLY A 49 -8.40 -1.62 6.13
N SER A 50 -8.40 -1.35 4.83
CA SER A 50 -8.49 -2.40 3.81
C SER A 50 -7.17 -2.55 3.07
N VAL A 51 -6.77 -3.79 2.78
CA VAL A 51 -5.67 -4.11 1.89
C VAL A 51 -6.24 -4.73 0.62
N SER A 52 -5.79 -4.26 -0.54
CA SER A 52 -6.19 -4.81 -1.82
C SER A 52 -5.06 -5.59 -2.47
N TYR A 53 -5.39 -6.51 -3.37
CA TYR A 53 -4.45 -7.42 -4.02
C TYR A 53 -4.76 -7.52 -5.50
N LEU A 54 -3.75 -7.30 -6.34
CA LEU A 54 -3.80 -7.58 -7.77
C LEU A 54 -3.23 -8.99 -8.02
N CYS A 55 -4.11 -9.96 -8.19
CA CYS A 55 -3.74 -11.35 -8.36
C CYS A 55 -3.76 -11.79 -9.82
N ALA A 56 -2.71 -12.49 -10.25
CA ALA A 56 -2.73 -13.22 -11.51
C ALA A 56 -3.91 -14.23 -11.50
N PRO A 57 -4.56 -14.50 -12.64
CA PRO A 57 -5.69 -15.42 -12.71
C PRO A 57 -5.22 -16.87 -12.46
N GLY A 58 -6.01 -17.61 -11.68
CA GLY A 58 -5.88 -19.07 -11.56
C GLY A 58 -6.72 -19.81 -12.60
N SER A 59 -6.82 -21.13 -12.45
CA SER A 59 -7.66 -22.01 -13.28
C SER A 59 -9.14 -21.59 -13.31
N ASN A 60 -9.62 -20.98 -12.23
CA ASN A 60 -10.94 -20.34 -12.15
C ASN A 60 -10.94 -19.18 -11.13
N GLY A 61 -12.08 -18.46 -11.07
CA GLY A 61 -12.25 -17.33 -10.15
C GLY A 61 -12.18 -17.71 -8.66
N THR A 62 -12.69 -18.89 -8.29
CA THR A 62 -12.67 -19.39 -6.91
C THR A 62 -11.24 -19.65 -6.44
N GLU A 63 -10.42 -20.32 -7.25
CA GLU A 63 -9.02 -20.58 -6.93
C GLU A 63 -8.20 -19.29 -6.84
N THR A 64 -8.49 -18.32 -7.72
CA THR A 64 -7.85 -17.00 -7.64
C THR A 64 -8.19 -16.30 -6.32
N ARG A 65 -9.46 -16.32 -5.91
CA ARG A 65 -9.90 -15.72 -4.65
C ARG A 65 -9.35 -16.46 -3.42
N LYS A 66 -9.24 -17.79 -3.47
CA LYS A 66 -8.62 -18.60 -2.40
C LYS A 66 -7.15 -18.22 -2.22
N ARG A 67 -6.41 -18.06 -3.32
CA ARG A 67 -5.02 -17.59 -3.29
C ARG A 67 -4.90 -16.17 -2.77
N ALA A 68 -5.81 -15.27 -3.17
CA ALA A 68 -5.85 -13.90 -2.65
C ALA A 68 -6.08 -13.86 -1.12
N ARG A 69 -6.93 -14.74 -0.58
CA ARG A 69 -7.11 -14.88 0.88
C ARG A 69 -5.86 -15.40 1.58
N ALA A 70 -5.18 -16.37 0.99
CA ALA A 70 -3.92 -16.89 1.54
C ALA A 70 -2.81 -15.82 1.53
N ALA A 71 -2.71 -15.06 0.44
CA ALA A 71 -1.83 -13.91 0.32
C ALA A 71 -2.13 -12.86 1.40
N HIS A 72 -3.41 -12.60 1.66
CA HIS A 72 -3.83 -11.65 2.68
C HIS A 72 -3.42 -12.09 4.09
N ALA A 73 -3.71 -13.34 4.48
CA ALA A 73 -3.31 -13.87 5.78
C ALA A 73 -1.79 -13.85 5.96
N ALA A 74 -1.04 -14.20 4.91
CA ALA A 74 0.42 -14.14 4.93
C ALA A 74 0.93 -12.70 5.10
N TYR A 75 0.33 -11.73 4.41
CA TYR A 75 0.71 -10.31 4.55
C TYR A 75 0.38 -9.76 5.95
N GLU A 76 -0.77 -10.13 6.53
CA GLU A 76 -1.10 -9.76 7.92
C GLU A 76 -0.08 -10.33 8.92
N ALA A 77 0.40 -11.55 8.70
CA ALA A 77 1.45 -12.14 9.52
C ALA A 77 2.78 -11.36 9.40
N GLU A 78 3.15 -10.89 8.20
CA GLU A 78 4.31 -10.00 8.02
C GLU A 78 4.13 -8.69 8.80
N ILE A 79 2.99 -8.02 8.65
CA ILE A 79 2.70 -6.74 9.35
C ILE A 79 2.77 -6.95 10.86
N HIS A 80 2.12 -7.98 11.36
CA HIS A 80 2.11 -8.29 12.80
C HIS A 80 3.52 -8.57 13.33
N SER A 81 4.32 -9.34 12.58
CA SER A 81 5.71 -9.61 12.96
C SER A 81 6.56 -8.34 12.97
N TYR A 82 6.39 -7.45 12.00
CA TYR A 82 7.18 -6.23 11.88
C TYR A 82 6.76 -5.14 12.87
N GLY A 83 5.47 -5.06 13.25
CA GLY A 83 4.97 -4.04 14.18
C GLY A 83 5.72 -4.02 15.51
N ASN A 84 6.13 -5.18 16.02
CA ASN A 84 6.97 -5.27 17.23
C ASN A 84 8.38 -4.70 17.01
N THR A 85 8.98 -4.95 15.85
CA THR A 85 10.29 -4.41 15.47
C THR A 85 10.23 -2.89 15.34
N PHE A 86 9.23 -2.38 14.61
CA PHE A 86 9.00 -0.94 14.45
C PHE A 86 8.88 -0.24 15.80
N ALA A 87 8.03 -0.75 16.69
CA ALA A 87 7.83 -0.16 18.01
C ALA A 87 9.11 -0.18 18.86
N LYS A 88 9.84 -1.30 18.82
CA LYS A 88 11.10 -1.46 19.55
C LYS A 88 12.18 -0.49 19.04
N GLU A 89 12.32 -0.34 17.73
CA GLU A 89 13.30 0.55 17.10
C GLU A 89 12.99 2.01 17.41
N LEU A 90 11.73 2.42 17.28
CA LEU A 90 11.31 3.78 17.58
C LEU A 90 11.50 4.13 19.05
N VAL A 91 11.01 3.29 19.97
CA VAL A 91 11.16 3.52 21.42
C VAL A 91 12.65 3.48 21.81
N GLY A 92 13.42 2.55 21.24
CA GLY A 92 14.86 2.45 21.49
C GLY A 92 15.63 3.70 21.05
N ALA A 93 15.33 4.23 19.86
CA ALA A 93 15.95 5.45 19.35
C ALA A 93 15.63 6.67 20.23
N LEU A 94 14.36 6.80 20.66
CA LEU A 94 13.93 7.87 21.56
C LEU A 94 14.59 7.75 22.94
N ALA A 95 14.65 6.54 23.51
CA ALA A 95 15.29 6.29 24.80
C ALA A 95 16.81 6.55 24.76
N ALA A 96 17.45 6.36 23.60
CA ALA A 96 18.86 6.70 23.38
C ALA A 96 19.11 8.21 23.18
N GLY A 97 18.07 9.05 23.26
CA GLY A 97 18.19 10.51 23.11
C GLY A 97 18.18 11.01 21.67
N THR A 98 17.81 10.16 20.69
CA THR A 98 17.65 10.60 19.31
C THR A 98 16.48 11.57 19.21
N HIS A 99 16.67 12.68 18.49
CA HIS A 99 15.59 13.65 18.27
C HIS A 99 14.38 12.94 17.61
N PRO A 100 13.13 13.17 18.09
CA PRO A 100 11.96 12.43 17.62
C PRO A 100 11.76 12.45 16.11
N GLN A 101 12.00 13.60 15.47
CA GLN A 101 11.87 13.73 14.03
C GLN A 101 12.85 12.83 13.27
N THR A 102 14.09 12.73 13.75
CA THR A 102 15.13 11.88 13.13
C THR A 102 14.82 10.41 13.38
N ALA A 103 14.40 10.05 14.60
CA ALA A 103 13.99 8.69 14.93
C ALA A 103 12.84 8.22 14.02
N THR A 104 11.79 9.02 13.90
CA THR A 104 10.65 8.74 13.02
C THR A 104 11.06 8.64 11.55
N GLN A 105 11.90 9.55 11.05
CA GLN A 105 12.37 9.50 9.66
C GLN A 105 13.15 8.21 9.35
N THR A 106 14.02 7.78 10.26
CA THR A 106 14.80 6.55 10.09
C THR A 106 13.90 5.33 10.10
N VAL A 107 13.06 5.18 11.13
CA VAL A 107 12.18 4.01 11.26
C VAL A 107 11.16 3.97 10.13
N ASN A 108 10.65 5.11 9.65
CA ASN A 108 9.76 5.15 8.49
C ASN A 108 10.47 4.70 7.20
N ARG A 109 11.73 5.08 7.01
CA ARG A 109 12.52 4.62 5.84
C ARG A 109 12.73 3.11 5.88
N GLU A 110 13.01 2.56 7.05
CA GLU A 110 13.16 1.13 7.27
C GLU A 110 11.83 0.39 7.07
N SER A 111 10.73 0.98 7.53
CA SER A 111 9.37 0.50 7.30
C SER A 111 9.00 0.46 5.82
N ASP A 112 9.33 1.49 5.05
CA ASP A 112 9.12 1.50 3.59
C ASP A 112 9.91 0.40 2.88
N ALA A 113 11.17 0.20 3.28
CA ALA A 113 12.01 -0.86 2.74
C ALA A 113 11.45 -2.25 3.07
N TRP A 114 11.02 -2.45 4.32
CA TRP A 114 10.35 -3.67 4.75
C TRP A 114 9.04 -3.90 3.98
N ALA A 115 8.19 -2.89 3.83
CA ALA A 115 6.90 -3.02 3.16
C ALA A 115 7.07 -3.46 1.70
N ARG A 116 8.10 -2.94 1.01
CA ARG A 116 8.47 -3.39 -0.34
C ARG A 116 8.91 -4.86 -0.35
N GLN A 117 9.74 -5.27 0.60
CA GLN A 117 10.20 -6.66 0.70
C GLN A 117 9.04 -7.62 1.01
N ALA A 118 8.16 -7.24 1.95
CA ALA A 118 6.96 -7.99 2.28
C ALA A 118 6.04 -8.12 1.05
N ALA A 119 5.79 -7.03 0.33
CA ALA A 119 5.00 -7.06 -0.90
C ALA A 119 5.58 -8.00 -1.96
N LEU A 120 6.90 -7.96 -2.17
CA LEU A 120 7.60 -8.87 -3.09
C LEU A 120 7.53 -10.33 -2.63
N LYS A 121 7.66 -10.59 -1.33
CA LYS A 121 7.50 -11.93 -0.75
C LYS A 121 6.10 -12.49 -1.05
N ILE A 122 5.06 -11.68 -0.86
CA ILE A 122 3.68 -12.07 -1.16
C ILE A 122 3.44 -12.25 -2.66
N GLU A 123 3.92 -11.35 -3.51
CA GLU A 123 3.82 -11.51 -4.97
C GLU A 123 4.54 -12.77 -5.45
N ASN A 124 5.73 -13.06 -4.94
CA ASN A 124 6.48 -14.25 -5.34
C ASN A 124 5.82 -15.55 -4.90
N GLY A 125 5.31 -15.60 -3.66
CA GLY A 125 4.68 -16.80 -3.10
C GLY A 125 3.25 -17.06 -3.60
N PHE A 126 2.49 -16.00 -3.88
CA PHE A 126 1.05 -16.11 -4.15
C PHE A 126 0.62 -15.51 -5.49
N LYS A 127 1.53 -14.90 -6.26
CA LYS A 127 1.19 -14.18 -7.52
C LYS A 127 0.08 -13.15 -7.29
N CYS A 128 0.13 -12.51 -6.14
CA CYS A 128 -0.79 -11.48 -5.68
C CYS A 128 0.02 -10.31 -5.14
N LEU A 129 -0.06 -9.16 -5.81
CA LEU A 129 0.65 -7.96 -5.40
C LEU A 129 -0.25 -7.20 -4.42
N PRO A 130 0.14 -7.05 -3.13
CA PRO A 130 -0.58 -6.17 -2.24
C PRO A 130 -0.45 -4.73 -2.73
N VAL A 131 -1.59 -4.07 -2.87
CA VAL A 131 -1.71 -2.67 -3.23
C VAL A 131 -2.53 -1.98 -2.13
N SER A 132 -1.87 -1.11 -1.41
CA SER A 132 -2.55 -0.14 -0.56
C SER A 132 -3.04 0.97 -1.48
N ALA A 133 -4.35 1.25 -1.50
CA ALA A 133 -4.77 2.55 -1.98
C ALA A 133 -4.10 3.60 -1.06
N PRO A 134 -3.45 4.64 -1.60
CA PRO A 134 -2.93 5.72 -0.76
C PRO A 134 -4.06 6.24 0.13
N GLY A 135 -3.81 6.25 1.43
CA GLY A 135 -4.83 6.42 2.47
C GLY A 135 -4.40 5.97 3.88
N VAL A 136 -3.16 5.47 4.06
CA VAL A 136 -2.51 5.42 5.38
C VAL A 136 -2.00 6.82 5.75
N GLY A 137 -2.95 7.72 5.90
CA GLY A 137 -2.75 9.12 6.21
C GLY A 137 -4.13 9.78 6.29
N ILE A 138 -4.69 9.75 7.50
CA ILE A 138 -5.67 10.72 8.03
C ILE A 138 -6.87 11.03 7.13
N ASP A 139 -8.02 10.45 7.45
CA ASP A 139 -9.28 11.19 7.52
C ASP A 139 -9.98 10.74 8.81
N GLY A 140 -9.90 11.61 9.82
CA GLY A 140 -10.86 11.67 10.92
C GLY A 140 -11.97 12.65 10.57
#